data_AF-A0A3M2HVI8-F1
#
_entry.id   AF-A0A3M2HVI8-F1
#
_cell.length_a   1.000
_cell.length_b   1.000
_cell.length_c   1.000
_cell.angle_alpha   90.00
_cell.angle_beta   90.00
_cell.angle_gamma   90.00
#
_symmetry.space_group_name_H-M   'P 1'
#
loop_
_entity.id
_entity.type
_entity.pdbx_description
1 polymer ?
#
loop_
_entity_poly.entity_id
_entity_poly.type
_entity_poly.pdbx_seq_one_letter_code
_entity_poly.pdbx_strand_id
1 'polypeptide(L)'
;MPPEAIHRRRWPLWLAVLALLSPATAAAPQGQKDLAARIAAWQALTPQARREARMEIQAWRRLPAQRQAQLRDAAAAFAALPAEEQTALRARFAALPADERHGWRLGPALGPWYPRLQPLLGWVPEAERTALLKVLHDMPPQELEVLSRLAFSTPPAKRDALRIHLLRQPAGERLHWLRARLED
;
A
#
# COMPACT_ATOMS: atom_id res chain seq x y z
N MET A 1 26.08 -33.45 19.87
CA MET A 1 25.88 -31.98 19.76
C MET A 1 25.56 -31.63 18.32
N PRO A 2 24.30 -31.31 17.99
CA PRO A 2 23.94 -30.71 16.72
C PRO A 2 23.73 -29.19 16.87
N PRO A 3 24.17 -28.35 15.91
CA PRO A 3 23.70 -26.99 15.80
C PRO A 3 22.35 -26.95 15.09
N GLU A 4 21.31 -26.51 15.80
CA GLU A 4 20.02 -26.13 15.21
C GLU A 4 20.18 -24.93 14.28
N ALA A 5 20.09 -25.19 12.97
CA ALA A 5 19.85 -24.16 11.98
C ALA A 5 18.35 -23.81 11.96
N ILE A 6 17.90 -23.00 12.94
CA ILE A 6 16.63 -22.30 12.87
C ILE A 6 16.79 -21.21 11.80
N HIS A 7 16.50 -21.56 10.55
CA HIS A 7 16.28 -20.59 9.49
C HIS A 7 15.12 -19.68 9.92
N ARG A 8 15.48 -18.51 10.47
CA ARG A 8 14.62 -17.37 10.73
C ARG A 8 13.91 -16.99 9.43
N ARG A 9 12.78 -17.63 9.17
CA ARG A 9 11.77 -17.21 8.18
C ARG A 9 11.29 -15.83 8.63
N ARG A 10 11.96 -14.79 8.14
CA ARG A 10 11.47 -13.42 8.16
C ARG A 10 10.16 -13.44 7.38
N TRP A 11 9.03 -13.48 8.10
CA TRP A 11 7.69 -13.35 7.54
C TRP A 11 7.21 -11.92 7.77
N PRO A 12 7.50 -10.99 6.85
CA PRO A 12 6.97 -9.65 6.91
C PRO A 12 5.49 -9.65 6.50
N LEU A 13 4.64 -9.20 7.42
CA LEU A 13 3.37 -8.44 7.36
C LEU A 13 2.69 -8.11 6.00
N TRP A 14 2.88 -8.89 4.94
CA TRP A 14 2.45 -8.60 3.57
C TRP A 14 1.02 -9.03 3.24
N LEU A 15 0.33 -9.68 4.17
CA LEU A 15 -0.95 -10.33 3.88
C LEU A 15 -2.18 -9.46 4.24
N ALA A 16 -2.03 -8.36 4.96
CA ALA A 16 -3.17 -7.71 5.63
C ALA A 16 -3.72 -6.43 4.98
N VAL A 17 -3.16 -5.93 3.88
CA VAL A 17 -3.44 -4.53 3.47
C VAL A 17 -4.71 -4.35 2.64
N LEU A 18 -5.33 -5.43 2.15
CA LEU A 18 -6.67 -5.35 1.52
C LEU A 18 -7.69 -6.35 2.09
N ALA A 19 -7.35 -7.06 3.17
CA ALA A 19 -8.28 -7.91 3.90
C ALA A 19 -9.07 -7.16 4.99
N LEU A 20 -8.79 -5.86 5.19
CA LEU A 20 -9.24 -5.09 6.35
C LEU A 20 -10.34 -4.04 6.09
N LEU A 21 -10.80 -3.89 4.85
CA LEU A 21 -12.09 -3.23 4.54
C LEU A 21 -13.05 -4.09 3.71
N SER A 22 -12.72 -5.35 3.44
CA SER A 22 -13.68 -6.30 2.88
C SER A 22 -14.27 -7.17 4.00
N PRO A 23 -15.60 -7.26 4.13
CA PRO A 23 -16.16 -8.45 4.77
C PRO A 23 -15.68 -9.66 3.96
N ALA A 24 -15.24 -10.69 4.67
CA ALA A 24 -14.68 -11.91 4.11
C ALA A 24 -15.34 -12.32 2.78
N THR A 25 -14.56 -12.40 1.70
CA THR A 25 -14.97 -13.13 0.51
C THR A 25 -13.82 -13.96 -0.02
N ALA A 26 -13.55 -15.04 0.70
CA ALA A 26 -12.92 -16.23 0.15
C ALA A 26 -13.60 -17.48 0.75
N ALA A 27 -14.88 -17.63 0.43
CA ALA A 27 -15.57 -18.92 0.43
C ALA A 27 -16.64 -18.85 -0.65
N ALA A 28 -16.70 -19.86 -1.51
CA ALA A 28 -17.84 -20.06 -2.40
C ALA A 28 -19.16 -20.02 -1.60
N PRO A 29 -20.27 -19.49 -2.16
CA PRO A 29 -21.46 -19.18 -1.37
C PRO A 29 -22.08 -20.45 -0.78
N GLN A 30 -21.92 -20.65 0.53
CA GLN A 30 -22.78 -21.53 1.30
C GLN A 30 -24.05 -20.75 1.69
N GLY A 31 -25.01 -20.71 0.76
CA GLY A 31 -26.42 -20.47 1.04
C GLY A 31 -26.87 -19.02 1.34
N GLN A 32 -28.19 -18.83 1.31
CA GLN A 32 -28.89 -17.56 1.56
C GLN A 32 -28.54 -16.88 2.91
N LYS A 33 -28.10 -17.65 3.91
CA LYS A 33 -27.73 -17.13 5.24
C LYS A 33 -26.48 -16.24 5.20
N ASP A 34 -25.50 -16.54 4.34
CA ASP A 34 -24.30 -15.72 4.16
C ASP A 34 -24.63 -14.39 3.48
N LEU A 35 -25.53 -14.42 2.48
CA LEU A 35 -26.00 -13.20 1.81
C LEU A 35 -26.74 -12.27 2.78
N ALA A 36 -27.63 -12.82 3.62
CA ALA A 36 -28.36 -12.05 4.62
C ALA A 36 -27.43 -11.40 5.65
N ALA A 37 -26.43 -12.14 6.15
CA ALA A 37 -25.42 -11.63 7.06
C ALA A 37 -24.59 -10.49 6.44
N ARG A 38 -24.21 -10.63 5.17
CA ARG A 38 -23.47 -9.58 4.43
C ARG A 38 -24.30 -8.33 4.18
N ILE A 39 -25.60 -8.47 3.89
CA ILE A 39 -26.52 -7.34 3.75
C ILE A 39 -26.68 -6.62 5.10
N ALA A 40 -26.88 -7.36 6.19
CA ALA A 40 -26.98 -6.79 7.53
C ALA A 40 -25.71 -6.03 7.93
N ALA A 41 -24.53 -6.62 7.70
CA ALA A 41 -23.24 -5.98 7.96
C ALA A 41 -23.07 -4.69 7.14
N TRP A 42 -23.48 -4.68 5.86
CA TRP A 42 -23.45 -3.50 5.02
C TRP A 42 -24.42 -2.39 5.51
N GLN A 43 -25.62 -2.77 5.95
CA GLN A 43 -26.60 -1.84 6.49
C GLN A 43 -26.16 -1.23 7.82
N ALA A 44 -25.39 -1.96 8.63
CA ALA A 44 -24.80 -1.48 9.88
C ALA A 44 -23.66 -0.46 9.68
N LEU A 45 -23.14 -0.29 8.46
CA LEU A 45 -22.07 0.68 8.18
C LEU A 45 -22.57 2.13 8.25
N THR A 46 -21.75 3.00 8.85
CA THR A 46 -21.99 4.45 8.84
C THR A 46 -22.01 4.98 7.40
N PRO A 47 -22.68 6.12 7.13
CA PRO A 47 -22.68 6.73 5.80
C PRO A 47 -21.27 6.99 5.26
N GLN A 48 -20.33 7.37 6.13
CA GLN A 48 -18.93 7.56 5.76
C GLN A 48 -18.26 6.24 5.34
N ALA A 49 -18.39 5.18 6.16
CA ALA A 49 -17.82 3.87 5.83
C ALA A 49 -18.40 3.30 4.52
N ARG A 50 -19.70 3.53 4.25
CA ARG A 50 -20.31 3.14 2.95
C ARG A 50 -19.73 3.92 1.78
N ARG A 51 -19.40 5.20 1.94
CA ARG A 51 -18.74 6.00 0.89
C ARG A 51 -17.33 5.49 0.63
N GLU A 52 -16.57 5.24 1.69
CA GLU A 52 -15.21 4.69 1.59
C GLU A 52 -15.20 3.34 0.87
N ALA A 53 -16.07 2.40 1.28
CA ALA A 53 -16.19 1.10 0.63
C ALA A 53 -16.56 1.21 -0.86
N ARG A 54 -17.42 2.15 -1.24
CA ARG A 54 -17.74 2.39 -2.67
C ARG A 54 -16.52 2.89 -3.46
N MET A 55 -15.73 3.78 -2.87
CA MET A 55 -14.50 4.28 -3.50
C MET A 55 -13.48 3.15 -3.68
N GLU A 56 -13.35 2.26 -2.70
CA GLU A 56 -12.44 1.12 -2.76
C GLU A 56 -12.88 0.10 -3.83
N ILE A 57 -14.18 -0.17 -3.96
CA ILE A 57 -14.71 -1.02 -5.04
C ILE A 57 -14.43 -0.41 -6.42
N GLN A 58 -14.55 0.92 -6.56
CA GLN A 58 -14.18 1.59 -7.81
C GLN A 58 -12.69 1.50 -8.11
N ALA A 59 -11.84 1.70 -7.09
CA ALA A 59 -10.39 1.56 -7.22
C ALA A 59 -10.02 0.12 -7.64
N TRP A 60 -10.60 -0.89 -7.00
CA TRP A 60 -10.44 -2.29 -7.37
C TRP A 60 -10.77 -2.56 -8.85
N ARG A 61 -11.93 -2.08 -9.31
CA ARG A 61 -12.40 -2.29 -10.70
C ARG A 61 -11.47 -1.65 -11.73
N ARG A 62 -10.71 -0.60 -11.36
CA ARG A 62 -9.74 0.07 -12.23
C ARG A 62 -8.38 -0.63 -12.28
N LEU A 63 -8.11 -1.58 -11.38
CA LEU A 63 -6.85 -2.30 -11.39
C LEU A 63 -6.76 -3.24 -12.61
N PRO A 64 -5.58 -3.36 -13.25
CA PRO A 64 -5.34 -4.38 -14.26
C PRO A 64 -5.59 -5.79 -13.73
N ALA A 65 -6.04 -6.71 -14.59
CA ALA A 65 -6.37 -8.08 -14.19
C ALA A 65 -5.23 -8.80 -13.44
N GLN A 66 -3.98 -8.56 -13.84
CA GLN A 66 -2.80 -9.11 -13.14
C GLN A 66 -2.68 -8.58 -11.70
N ARG A 67 -2.94 -7.28 -11.47
CA ARG A 67 -2.94 -6.69 -10.13
C ARG A 67 -4.10 -7.22 -9.29
N GLN A 68 -5.28 -7.39 -9.89
CA GLN A 68 -6.41 -8.02 -9.22
C GLN A 68 -6.11 -9.48 -8.84
N ALA A 69 -5.41 -10.24 -9.69
CA ALA A 69 -4.98 -11.61 -9.37
C ALA A 69 -4.01 -11.64 -8.19
N GLN A 70 -2.96 -10.81 -8.21
CA GLN A 70 -2.00 -10.70 -7.09
C GLN A 70 -2.68 -10.39 -5.76
N LEU A 71 -3.69 -9.50 -5.78
CA LEU A 71 -4.45 -9.16 -4.58
C LEU A 71 -5.37 -10.28 -4.11
N ARG A 72 -5.97 -11.05 -5.03
CA ARG A 72 -6.73 -12.26 -4.67
C ARG A 72 -5.84 -13.32 -4.04
N ASP A 73 -4.63 -13.53 -4.58
CA ASP A 73 -3.68 -14.50 -4.04
C ASP A 73 -3.22 -14.09 -2.63
N ALA A 74 -2.94 -12.80 -2.41
CA ALA A 74 -2.62 -12.27 -1.10
C ALA A 74 -3.79 -12.43 -0.10
N ALA A 75 -5.03 -12.19 -0.54
CA ALA A 75 -6.22 -12.39 0.29
C ALA A 75 -6.43 -13.87 0.64
N ALA A 76 -6.19 -14.79 -0.30
CA ALA A 76 -6.26 -16.22 -0.06
C ALA A 76 -5.19 -16.69 0.93
N ALA A 77 -3.95 -16.20 0.78
CA ALA A 77 -2.87 -16.50 1.70
C ALA A 77 -3.15 -15.96 3.12
N PHE A 78 -3.77 -14.78 3.25
CA PHE A 78 -4.23 -14.27 4.55
C PHE A 78 -5.33 -15.16 5.15
N ALA A 79 -6.32 -15.56 4.35
CA ALA A 79 -7.44 -16.39 4.80
C ALA A 79 -7.00 -17.80 5.24
N ALA A 80 -5.88 -18.29 4.69
CA ALA A 80 -5.26 -19.55 5.07
C ALA A 80 -4.51 -19.50 6.42
N LEU A 81 -4.26 -18.31 6.98
CA LEU A 81 -3.61 -18.18 8.28
C LEU A 81 -4.55 -18.64 9.42
N PRO A 82 -4.02 -19.16 10.54
CA PRO A 82 -4.79 -19.41 11.74
C PRO A 82 -5.58 -18.18 12.20
N ALA A 83 -6.76 -18.37 12.79
CA ALA A 83 -7.63 -17.27 13.20
C ALA A 83 -6.95 -16.31 14.21
N GLU A 84 -6.10 -16.83 15.07
CA GLU A 84 -5.30 -16.04 16.01
C GLU A 84 -4.29 -15.14 15.27
N GLU A 85 -3.57 -15.69 14.29
CA GLU A 85 -2.63 -14.93 13.46
C GLU A 85 -3.35 -13.86 12.63
N GLN A 86 -4.50 -14.19 12.04
CA GLN A 86 -5.34 -13.22 11.35
C GLN A 86 -5.73 -12.07 12.30
N THR A 87 -6.19 -12.39 13.51
CA THR A 87 -6.59 -11.39 14.51
C THR A 87 -5.42 -10.51 14.93
N ALA A 88 -4.25 -11.10 15.20
CA ALA A 88 -3.05 -10.38 15.55
C ALA A 88 -2.60 -9.42 14.44
N LEU A 89 -2.64 -9.85 13.17
CA LEU A 89 -2.31 -9.00 12.02
C LEU A 89 -3.30 -7.85 11.86
N ARG A 90 -4.60 -8.12 12.04
CA ARG A 90 -5.65 -7.09 12.00
C ARG A 90 -5.46 -6.05 13.10
N ALA A 91 -5.17 -6.49 14.32
CA ALA A 91 -4.92 -5.61 15.45
C ALA A 91 -3.67 -4.74 15.23
N ARG A 92 -2.57 -5.34 14.74
CA ARG A 92 -1.35 -4.62 14.39
C ARG A 92 -1.59 -3.54 13.34
N PHE A 93 -2.32 -3.87 12.28
CA PHE A 93 -2.67 -2.90 11.25
C PHE A 93 -3.59 -1.79 11.76
N ALA A 94 -4.60 -2.13 12.58
CA ALA A 94 -5.48 -1.16 13.19
C ALA A 94 -4.74 -0.20 14.15
N ALA A 95 -3.69 -0.68 14.80
CA ALA A 95 -2.84 0.11 15.69
C ALA A 95 -1.90 1.09 14.96
N LEU A 96 -1.72 0.94 13.64
CA LEU A 96 -0.89 1.87 12.86
C LEU A 96 -1.53 3.27 12.82
N PRO A 97 -0.73 4.35 12.85
CA PRO A 97 -1.19 5.71 12.58
C PRO A 97 -1.99 5.83 11.28
N ALA A 98 -2.94 6.76 11.22
CA ALA A 98 -3.88 6.87 10.09
C ALA A 98 -3.16 7.18 8.76
N ASP A 99 -2.12 8.00 8.81
CA ASP A 99 -1.23 8.33 7.69
C ASP A 99 -0.42 7.11 7.24
N GLU A 100 0.13 6.32 8.16
CA GLU A 100 0.80 5.07 7.82
C GLU A 100 -0.16 4.07 7.17
N ARG A 101 -1.36 3.86 7.75
CA ARG A 101 -2.40 3.02 7.15
C ARG A 101 -2.78 3.50 5.74
N HIS A 102 -2.83 4.81 5.52
CA HIS A 102 -3.05 5.37 4.20
C HIS A 102 -1.91 5.05 3.25
N GLY A 103 -0.66 5.19 3.72
CA GLY A 103 0.55 4.87 2.97
C GLY A 103 0.65 3.41 2.55
N TRP A 104 0.15 2.50 3.37
CA TRP A 104 0.08 1.07 3.02
C TRP A 104 -0.72 0.80 1.75
N ARG A 105 -1.64 1.68 1.32
CA ARG A 105 -2.32 1.56 0.01
C ARG A 105 -1.36 1.62 -1.18
N LEU A 106 -0.16 2.17 -0.98
CA LEU A 106 0.92 2.18 -1.97
C LEU A 106 1.68 0.84 -2.06
N GLY A 107 1.31 -0.15 -1.24
CA GLY A 107 1.95 -1.45 -1.17
C GLY A 107 3.06 -1.51 -0.10
N PRO A 108 3.51 -2.72 0.25
CA PRO A 108 4.47 -2.95 1.35
C PRO A 108 5.85 -2.34 1.12
N ALA A 109 6.26 -2.19 -0.14
CA ALA A 109 7.54 -1.59 -0.49
C ALA A 109 7.57 -0.08 -0.21
N LEU A 110 6.45 0.61 -0.42
CA LEU A 110 6.35 2.07 -0.32
C LEU A 110 5.65 2.55 0.96
N GLY A 111 4.78 1.74 1.55
CA GLY A 111 4.00 2.10 2.74
C GLY A 111 4.85 2.66 3.88
N PRO A 112 5.95 1.98 4.30
CA PRO A 112 6.83 2.50 5.35
C PRO A 112 7.49 3.85 5.03
N TRP A 113 7.62 4.20 3.74
CA TRP A 113 8.21 5.46 3.30
C TRP A 113 7.19 6.58 3.19
N TYR A 114 5.89 6.25 3.17
CA TYR A 114 4.84 7.21 2.88
C TYR A 114 4.84 8.45 3.79
N PRO A 115 5.00 8.36 5.12
CA PRO A 115 5.02 9.57 5.95
C PRO A 115 6.10 10.58 5.52
N ARG A 116 7.24 10.10 5.02
CA ARG A 116 8.34 10.95 4.53
C ARG A 116 8.14 11.41 3.08
N LEU A 117 7.43 10.62 2.28
CA LEU A 117 7.09 10.97 0.90
C LEU A 117 5.82 11.81 0.80
N GLN A 118 5.00 11.89 1.85
CA GLN A 118 3.71 12.59 1.89
C GLN A 118 3.80 14.04 1.39
N PRO A 119 4.83 14.84 1.71
CA PRO A 119 4.93 16.20 1.18
C PRO A 119 4.95 16.27 -0.34
N LEU A 120 5.57 15.27 -0.99
CA LEU A 120 5.67 15.14 -2.44
C LEU A 120 4.41 14.52 -3.06
N LEU A 121 3.74 13.62 -2.34
CA LEU A 121 2.60 12.84 -2.83
C LEU A 121 1.23 13.38 -2.44
N GLY A 122 1.18 14.41 -1.59
CA GLY A 122 -0.08 14.98 -1.10
C GLY A 122 -0.99 15.50 -2.21
N TRP A 123 -0.40 16.02 -3.30
CA TRP A 123 -1.11 16.36 -4.52
C TRP A 123 -0.31 15.93 -5.75
N VAL A 124 -0.89 15.02 -6.54
CA VAL A 124 -0.30 14.52 -7.78
C VAL A 124 -1.37 14.61 -8.88
N PRO A 125 -1.10 15.30 -10.00
CA PRO A 125 -2.01 15.34 -11.15
C PRO A 125 -2.35 13.93 -11.65
N GLU A 126 -3.60 13.72 -12.06
CA GLU A 126 -4.09 12.40 -12.49
C GLU A 126 -3.21 11.79 -13.60
N ALA A 127 -2.77 12.62 -14.55
CA ALA A 127 -1.91 12.22 -15.65
C ALA A 127 -0.53 11.68 -15.21
N GLU A 128 -0.03 12.08 -14.04
CA GLU A 128 1.29 11.69 -13.53
C GLU A 128 1.21 10.49 -12.58
N ARG A 129 0.05 10.21 -11.96
CA ARG A 129 -0.08 9.23 -10.86
C ARG A 129 0.47 7.85 -11.23
N THR A 130 0.05 7.31 -12.37
CA THR A 130 0.45 5.95 -12.78
C THR A 130 1.95 5.84 -13.05
N ALA A 131 2.52 6.82 -13.75
CA ALA A 131 3.95 6.85 -14.05
C ALA A 131 4.78 7.02 -12.78
N LEU A 132 4.36 7.91 -11.87
CA LEU A 132 5.03 8.16 -10.61
C LEU A 132 5.01 6.93 -9.71
N LEU A 133 3.85 6.28 -9.57
CA LEU A 133 3.75 5.04 -8.79
C LEU A 133 4.63 3.94 -9.34
N LYS A 134 4.74 3.80 -10.67
CA LYS A 134 5.65 2.85 -11.30
C LYS A 134 7.10 3.15 -10.92
N VAL A 135 7.55 4.39 -11.11
CA VAL A 135 8.91 4.81 -10.75
C VAL A 135 9.20 4.53 -9.27
N LEU A 136 8.31 4.93 -8.37
CA LEU A 136 8.49 4.70 -6.93
C LEU A 136 8.59 3.21 -6.58
N HIS A 137 7.79 2.34 -7.21
CA HIS A 137 7.89 0.90 -6.99
C HIS A 137 9.20 0.29 -7.52
N ASP A 138 9.76 0.87 -8.59
CA ASP A 138 11.02 0.44 -9.19
C ASP A 138 12.24 1.03 -8.46
N MET A 139 12.05 1.97 -7.51
CA MET A 139 13.14 2.58 -6.75
C MET A 139 13.66 1.65 -5.65
N PRO A 140 14.99 1.39 -5.57
CA PRO A 140 15.58 0.69 -4.44
C PRO A 140 15.49 1.54 -3.15
N PRO A 141 15.58 0.91 -1.96
CA PRO A 141 15.48 1.60 -0.67
C PRO A 141 16.41 2.82 -0.53
N GLN A 142 17.62 2.74 -1.08
CA GLN A 142 18.58 3.84 -1.05
C GLN A 142 18.08 5.08 -1.81
N GLU A 143 17.44 4.90 -2.96
CA GLU A 143 16.87 6.03 -3.71
C GLU A 143 15.66 6.62 -2.97
N LEU A 144 14.82 5.77 -2.38
CA LEU A 144 13.66 6.20 -1.58
C LEU A 144 14.08 7.00 -0.34
N GLU A 145 15.20 6.66 0.28
CA GLU A 145 15.77 7.42 1.39
C GLU A 145 16.19 8.83 0.97
N VAL A 146 16.92 8.95 -0.15
CA VAL A 146 17.36 10.24 -0.68
C VAL A 146 16.15 11.08 -1.12
N LEU A 147 15.19 10.47 -1.82
CA LEU A 147 13.94 11.13 -2.22
C LEU A 147 13.12 11.58 -1.01
N SER A 148 13.10 10.81 0.08
CA SER A 148 12.39 11.17 1.31
C SER A 148 12.96 12.44 1.95
N ARG A 149 14.30 12.58 1.95
CA ARG A 149 14.95 13.80 2.43
C ARG A 149 14.61 15.00 1.54
N LEU A 150 14.67 14.83 0.22
CA LEU A 150 14.28 15.86 -0.73
C LEU A 150 12.81 16.27 -0.61
N ALA A 151 11.91 15.31 -0.41
CA ALA A 151 10.48 15.58 -0.24
C ALA A 151 10.23 16.52 0.94
N PHE A 152 10.98 16.35 2.03
CA PHE A 152 10.89 17.21 3.21
C PHE A 152 11.54 18.58 2.99
N SER A 153 12.72 18.65 2.35
CA SER A 153 13.43 19.91 2.13
C SER A 153 12.88 20.76 0.98
N THR A 154 12.15 20.16 0.04
CA THR A 154 11.62 20.86 -1.14
C THR A 154 10.40 21.72 -0.79
N PRO A 155 10.45 23.05 -0.99
CA PRO A 155 9.32 23.95 -0.76
C PRO A 155 8.11 23.57 -1.62
N PRO A 156 6.86 23.79 -1.15
CA PRO A 156 5.65 23.42 -1.88
C PRO A 156 5.64 23.83 -3.36
N ALA A 157 6.06 25.06 -3.66
CA ALA A 157 6.11 25.60 -5.02
C ALA A 157 7.08 24.87 -5.98
N LYS A 158 8.07 24.13 -5.45
CA LYS A 158 9.08 23.41 -6.24
C LYS A 158 8.80 21.90 -6.35
N ARG A 159 7.79 21.38 -5.65
CA ARG A 159 7.52 19.93 -5.59
C ARG A 159 7.06 19.36 -6.93
N ASP A 160 6.29 20.13 -7.69
CA ASP A 160 5.83 19.73 -9.02
C ASP A 160 7.02 19.58 -9.98
N ALA A 161 7.94 20.54 -9.97
CA ALA A 161 9.17 20.45 -10.74
C ALA A 161 10.00 19.22 -10.32
N LEU A 162 10.14 18.96 -9.01
CA LEU A 162 10.85 17.77 -8.52
C LEU A 162 10.22 16.48 -9.05
N ARG A 163 8.88 16.33 -9.00
CA ARG A 163 8.17 15.15 -9.54
C ARG A 163 8.37 15.00 -11.05
N ILE A 164 8.20 16.08 -11.81
CA ILE A 164 8.36 16.06 -13.27
C ILE A 164 9.78 15.66 -13.66
N HIS A 165 10.80 16.18 -12.97
CA HIS A 165 12.17 15.80 -13.26
C HIS A 165 12.49 14.37 -12.84
N LEU A 166 11.95 13.90 -11.71
CA LEU A 166 12.08 12.51 -11.25
C LEU A 166 11.54 11.53 -12.30
N LEU A 167 10.38 11.83 -12.90
CA LEU A 167 9.77 11.02 -13.95
C LEU A 167 10.61 10.91 -15.23
N ARG A 168 11.50 11.89 -15.47
CA ARG A 168 12.41 11.90 -16.62
C ARG A 168 13.72 11.16 -16.37
N GLN A 169 14.03 10.81 -15.11
CA GLN A 169 15.30 10.17 -14.80
C GLN A 169 15.27 8.67 -15.12
N PRO A 170 16.21 8.16 -15.94
CA PRO A 170 16.38 6.73 -16.13
C PRO A 170 16.84 6.08 -14.83
N ALA A 171 16.48 4.81 -14.62
CA ALA A 171 16.77 4.09 -13.38
C ALA A 171 18.27 4.08 -13.02
N GLY A 172 19.16 3.96 -14.01
CA GLY A 172 20.61 3.93 -13.80
C GLY A 172 21.23 5.25 -13.30
N GLU A 173 20.59 6.39 -13.56
CA GLU A 173 21.15 7.72 -13.24
C GLU A 173 20.42 8.40 -12.07
N ARG A 174 19.25 7.88 -11.70
CA ARG A 174 18.34 8.51 -10.74
C ARG A 174 18.98 8.78 -9.39
N LEU A 175 19.74 7.83 -8.85
CA LEU A 175 20.39 8.01 -7.55
C LEU A 175 21.43 9.14 -7.57
N HIS A 176 22.23 9.25 -8.63
CA HIS A 176 23.20 10.33 -8.79
C HIS A 176 22.49 11.69 -8.87
N TRP A 177 21.46 11.77 -9.71
CA TRP A 177 20.63 12.96 -9.86
C TRP A 177 19.93 13.40 -8.56
N LEU A 178 19.41 12.45 -7.77
CA LEU A 178 18.80 12.72 -6.47
C LEU A 178 19.81 13.28 -5.46
N ARG A 179 21.06 12.78 -5.46
CA ARG A 179 22.10 13.23 -4.54
C ARG A 179 22.57 14.65 -4.86
N ALA A 180 22.81 14.96 -6.12
CA ALA A 180 23.19 16.31 -6.54
C ALA A 180 22.19 17.37 -6.03
N ARG A 181 20.89 17.06 -6.07
CA ARG A 181 19.83 17.95 -5.58
C ARG A 181 19.76 18.15 -4.07
N LEU A 182 20.38 17.28 -3.28
CA LEU A 182 20.48 17.46 -1.83
C LEU A 182 21.62 18.42 -1.46
N GLU A 183 22.58 18.62 -2.36
CA GLU A 183 23.75 19.47 -2.17
C GLU A 183 23.50 20.91 -2.64
N ASP A 184 22.45 21.13 -3.44
CA ASP A 184 21.93 22.43 -3.92
C ASP A 184 21.02 23.14 -2.90
#